data_AF-A0A7T2W0D0-F1
#
_entry.id   AF-A0A7T2W0D0-F1
#
_cell.length_a   1.000
_cell.length_b   1.000
_cell.length_c   1.000
_cell.angle_alpha   90.00
_cell.angle_beta   90.00
_cell.angle_gamma   90.00
#
_symmetry.space_group_name_H-M   'P 1'
#
loop_
_entity.id
_entity.type
_entity.pdbx_description
1 polymer ?
#
loop_
_entity_poly.entity_id
_entity_poly.type
_entity_poly.pdbx_seq_one_letter_code
_entity_poly.pdbx_strand_id
1 'polypeptide(L)'
;MQRVIPTEPFNPDPDARFLREASRPGPVTEPGPAPTPGGWLLLLIVALLTVLVLSACADAGAAQEPVASAADVQRAHSAAQACPPGHAVVWTGPQSMECLRELL
;
A
#
# COMPACT_ATOMS: atom_id res chain seq x y z
N MET A 1 -4.16 68.03 -52.91
CA MET A 1 -3.47 66.73 -52.73
C MET A 1 -3.02 66.64 -51.27
N GLN A 2 -3.58 65.73 -50.49
CA GLN A 2 -3.30 65.61 -49.05
C GLN A 2 -2.04 64.77 -48.85
N ARG A 3 -1.01 65.35 -48.21
CA ARG A 3 0.27 64.67 -47.96
C ARG A 3 0.12 63.82 -46.70
N VAL A 4 -0.11 62.52 -46.87
CA VAL A 4 -0.06 61.55 -45.76
C VAL A 4 1.41 61.33 -45.44
N ILE A 5 1.86 61.80 -44.28
CA ILE A 5 3.21 61.54 -43.78
C ILE A 5 3.15 60.17 -43.09
N PRO A 6 3.90 59.15 -43.55
CA PRO A 6 3.97 57.88 -42.85
C PRO A 6 4.54 58.12 -41.44
N THR A 7 3.84 57.63 -40.42
CA THR A 7 4.19 57.82 -39.01
C THR A 7 5.47 57.09 -38.60
N GLU A 8 6.01 56.23 -39.48
CA GLU A 8 7.27 55.52 -39.28
C GLU A 8 8.28 55.91 -40.37
N PRO A 9 9.59 56.01 -40.02
CA PRO A 9 10.62 56.24 -41.02
C PRO A 9 10.63 55.08 -42.00
N PHE A 10 10.32 55.37 -43.26
CA PHE A 10 10.36 54.41 -44.36
C PHE A 10 11.83 54.01 -44.57
N ASN A 11 12.28 52.95 -43.90
CA ASN A 11 13.58 52.36 -44.14
C ASN A 11 13.46 51.48 -45.40
N PRO A 12 14.11 51.85 -46.53
CA PRO A 12 14.03 51.08 -47.78
C PRO A 12 14.82 49.76 -47.71
N ASP A 13 15.57 49.54 -46.64
CA ASP A 13 16.35 48.32 -46.42
C ASP A 13 15.42 47.12 -46.17
N PRO A 14 15.36 46.14 -47.09
CA PRO A 14 14.52 44.96 -46.93
C PRO A 14 14.90 44.17 -45.66
N ASP A 15 16.18 44.17 -45.29
CA ASP A 15 16.70 43.40 -44.17
C ASP A 15 16.24 43.97 -42.82
N ALA A 16 16.02 45.29 -42.74
CA ALA A 16 15.50 45.93 -41.54
C ALA A 16 14.07 45.47 -41.19
N ARG A 17 13.25 45.12 -42.19
CA ARG A 17 11.92 44.54 -41.97
C ARG A 17 12.02 43.12 -41.43
N PHE A 18 12.92 42.32 -41.97
CA PHE A 18 13.17 40.96 -41.49
C PHE A 18 13.67 40.96 -40.04
N LEU A 19 14.58 41.86 -39.69
CA LEU A 19 15.09 41.98 -38.33
C LEU A 19 14.00 42.38 -37.33
N ARG A 20 13.08 43.29 -37.71
CA ARG A 20 11.93 43.65 -36.86
C ARG A 20 10.97 42.48 -36.67
N GLU A 21 10.64 41.76 -37.73
CA GLU A 21 9.74 40.60 -37.66
C GLU A 21 10.37 39.46 -36.85
N ALA A 22 11.67 39.20 -37.04
CA ALA A 22 12.44 38.19 -36.30
C ALA A 22 12.65 38.55 -34.82
N SER A 23 12.67 39.86 -34.50
CA SER A 23 12.80 40.34 -33.12
C SER A 23 11.51 40.25 -32.31
N ARG A 24 10.37 39.93 -32.94
CA ARG A 24 9.11 39.73 -32.20
C ARG A 24 9.22 38.43 -31.42
N PRO A 25 9.27 38.48 -30.07
CA PRO A 25 9.30 37.26 -29.28
C PRO A 25 7.96 36.53 -29.52
N GLY A 26 8.03 35.31 -30.06
CA GLY A 26 6.88 34.42 -30.10
C GLY A 26 6.43 34.06 -28.67
N PRO A 27 5.22 33.52 -28.50
CA PRO A 27 4.77 33.05 -27.20
C PRO A 27 5.74 32.00 -26.67
N VAL A 28 6.44 32.33 -25.58
CA VAL A 28 7.29 31.38 -24.86
C VAL A 28 6.35 30.44 -24.11
N THR A 29 6.22 29.22 -24.61
CA THR A 29 5.51 28.16 -23.90
C THR A 29 6.49 27.53 -22.93
N GLU A 30 6.21 27.64 -21.64
CA GLU A 30 7.03 26.96 -20.63
C GLU A 30 6.91 25.44 -20.83
N PRO A 31 8.02 24.68 -20.69
CA PRO A 31 7.97 23.24 -20.71
C PRO A 31 6.99 22.77 -19.63
N GLY A 32 6.03 21.91 -20.00
CA GLY A 32 5.15 21.28 -19.03
C GLY A 32 5.97 20.52 -17.96
N PRO A 33 5.41 20.33 -16.75
CA PRO A 33 6.12 19.65 -15.68
C PRO A 33 6.57 18.27 -16.16
N ALA A 34 7.88 18.03 -16.07
CA ALA A 34 8.45 16.73 -16.42
C ALA A 34 7.90 15.66 -15.46
N PRO A 35 7.57 14.46 -15.95
CA PRO A 35 7.13 13.37 -15.08
C PRO A 35 8.24 13.07 -14.06
N THR A 36 7.88 13.02 -12.78
CA THR A 36 8.82 12.70 -11.70
C THR A 36 9.38 11.29 -11.92
N PRO A 37 10.70 11.14 -12.12
CA PRO A 37 11.30 9.82 -12.30
C PRO A 37 11.09 9.01 -11.02
N GLY A 38 10.57 7.79 -11.16
CA GLY A 38 10.36 6.87 -10.03
C GLY A 38 8.99 6.95 -9.33
N GLY A 39 8.04 7.77 -9.80
CA GLY A 39 6.67 7.77 -9.26
C GLY A 39 6.01 6.39 -9.30
N TRP A 40 6.33 5.59 -10.32
CA TRP A 40 5.88 4.20 -10.44
C TRP A 40 6.43 3.29 -9.32
N LEU A 41 7.67 3.52 -8.88
CA LEU A 41 8.31 2.74 -7.82
C LEU A 41 7.61 3.00 -6.48
N LEU A 42 7.26 4.26 -6.22
CA LEU A 42 6.52 4.65 -5.02
C LEU A 42 5.12 4.03 -5.00
N LEU A 43 4.43 3.99 -6.14
CA LEU A 43 3.14 3.29 -6.26
C LEU A 43 3.26 1.79 -5.97
N LEU A 44 4.33 1.13 -6.44
CA LEU A 44 4.57 -0.29 -6.16
C LEU A 44 4.83 -0.54 -4.67
N ILE A 45 5.63 0.30 -4.03
CA ILE A 45 5.91 0.19 -2.59
C ILE A 45 4.61 0.37 -1.79
N VAL A 46 3.82 1.39 -2.11
CA VAL A 46 2.52 1.62 -1.44
C VAL A 46 1.58 0.44 -1.66
N ALA A 47 1.45 -0.07 -2.88
CA ALA A 47 0.63 -1.23 -3.17
C ALA A 47 1.08 -2.47 -2.38
N LEU A 48 2.39 -2.75 -2.34
CA LEU A 48 2.94 -3.87 -1.59
C LEU A 48 2.64 -3.75 -0.10
N LEU A 49 2.85 -2.57 0.50
CA LEU A 49 2.56 -2.32 1.91
C LEU A 49 1.07 -2.50 2.22
N THR A 50 0.18 -2.02 1.34
CA THR A 50 -1.26 -2.22 1.55
C THR A 50 -1.63 -3.69 1.55
N VAL A 51 -1.14 -4.48 0.58
CA VAL A 51 -1.39 -5.93 0.55
C VAL A 51 -0.87 -6.59 1.82
N LEU A 52 0.33 -6.24 2.29
CA LEU A 52 0.92 -6.80 3.51
C LEU A 52 0.07 -6.52 4.76
N VAL A 53 -0.43 -5.28 4.90
CA VAL A 53 -1.29 -4.88 6.02
C VAL A 53 -2.64 -5.60 5.97
N LEU A 54 -3.24 -5.72 4.78
CA LEU A 54 -4.50 -6.44 4.62
C LEU A 54 -4.33 -7.95 4.89
N SER A 55 -3.23 -8.55 4.44
CA SER A 55 -2.90 -9.95 4.74
C SER A 55 -2.67 -10.18 6.24
N ALA A 56 -1.98 -9.27 6.94
CA ALA A 56 -1.78 -9.37 8.39
C ALA A 56 -3.10 -9.24 9.17
N CYS A 57 -4.02 -8.38 8.72
CA CYS A 57 -5.35 -8.27 9.32
C CYS A 57 -6.25 -9.48 8.99
N ALA A 58 -6.07 -10.13 7.84
CA ALA A 58 -6.80 -11.35 7.49
C ALA A 58 -6.30 -12.57 8.29
N ASP A 59 -4.99 -12.65 8.56
CA ASP A 59 -4.38 -13.72 9.37
C ASP A 59 -4.65 -13.60 10.87
N ALA A 60 -5.01 -12.40 11.36
CA ALA A 60 -5.44 -12.21 12.74
C ALA A 60 -6.71 -13.01 13.10
N GLY A 61 -7.47 -13.47 12.11
CA GLY A 61 -8.62 -14.36 12.29
C GLY A 61 -8.33 -15.86 12.12
N ALA A 62 -7.14 -16.25 11.64
CA ALA A 62 -6.92 -17.59 11.10
C ALA A 62 -5.98 -18.51 11.90
N ALA A 63 -5.08 -18.03 12.77
CA ALA A 63 -4.10 -18.94 13.37
C ALA A 63 -3.48 -18.46 14.70
N GLN A 64 -4.30 -18.21 15.71
CA GLN A 64 -3.86 -18.49 17.08
C GLN A 64 -4.52 -19.79 17.50
N GLU A 65 -4.04 -20.93 16.98
CA GLU A 65 -4.12 -22.12 17.83
C GLU A 65 -3.35 -21.76 19.10
N PRO A 66 -3.99 -21.76 20.29
CA PRO A 66 -3.25 -21.51 21.51
C PRO A 66 -2.22 -22.62 21.60
N VAL A 67 -0.95 -22.28 21.36
CA VAL A 67 0.17 -23.15 21.72
C VAL A 67 -0.11 -23.56 23.16
N ALA A 68 -0.41 -24.85 23.36
CA ALA A 68 -0.75 -25.38 24.66
C ALA A 68 0.34 -24.91 25.62
N SER A 69 -0.01 -24.01 26.52
CA SER A 69 0.95 -23.45 27.44
C SER A 69 1.53 -24.60 28.27
N ALA A 70 2.72 -24.44 28.86
CA ALA A 70 3.26 -25.47 29.75
C ALA A 70 2.25 -25.88 30.85
N ALA A 71 1.39 -24.95 31.26
CA ALA A 71 0.27 -25.20 32.17
C ALA A 71 -0.81 -26.11 31.57
N ASP A 72 -1.13 -25.98 30.28
CA ASP A 72 -2.13 -26.83 29.60
C ASP A 72 -1.62 -28.26 29.40
N VAL A 73 -0.33 -28.43 29.11
CA VAL A 73 0.31 -29.76 29.04
C VAL A 73 0.31 -30.44 30.39
N GLN A 74 0.70 -29.72 31.44
CA GLN A 74 0.70 -30.24 32.81
C GLN A 74 -0.73 -30.59 33.25
N ARG A 75 -1.70 -29.77 32.89
CA ARG A 75 -3.11 -30.03 33.15
C ARG A 75 -3.59 -31.30 32.46
N ALA A 76 -3.33 -31.44 31.16
CA ALA A 76 -3.71 -32.63 30.40
C ALA A 76 -3.08 -33.91 30.99
N HIS A 77 -1.80 -33.84 31.38
CA HIS A 77 -1.12 -34.97 32.01
C HIS A 77 -1.70 -35.32 33.38
N SER A 78 -1.95 -34.31 34.22
CA SER A 78 -2.57 -34.53 35.54
C SER A 78 -3.97 -35.14 35.45
N ALA A 79 -4.75 -34.75 34.45
CA ALA A 79 -6.09 -35.28 34.24
C ALA A 79 -6.05 -36.72 33.70
N ALA A 80 -5.10 -37.04 32.81
CA ALA A 80 -4.87 -38.41 32.35
C ALA A 80 -4.46 -39.36 33.49
N GLN A 81 -3.69 -38.87 34.47
CA GLN A 81 -3.33 -39.65 35.66
C GLN A 81 -4.48 -39.80 36.66
N ALA A 82 -5.45 -38.88 36.67
CA ALA A 82 -6.57 -38.93 37.59
C ALA A 82 -7.64 -39.96 37.20
N CYS A 83 -7.76 -40.30 35.91
CA CYS A 83 -8.69 -41.32 35.45
C CYS A 83 -8.08 -42.74 35.55
N PRO A 84 -8.87 -43.75 35.97
CA PRO A 84 -8.43 -45.14 35.96
C PRO A 84 -8.16 -45.64 34.52
N PRO A 85 -7.31 -46.67 34.34
CA PRO A 85 -6.97 -47.17 33.01
C PRO A 85 -8.22 -47.58 32.22
N GLY A 86 -8.24 -47.27 30.91
CA GLY A 86 -9.39 -47.53 30.02
C GLY A 86 -10.50 -46.47 30.07
N HIS A 87 -10.24 -45.30 30.65
CA HIS A 87 -11.16 -44.17 30.64
C HIS A 87 -10.53 -42.98 29.90
N ALA A 88 -11.29 -42.38 28.99
CA ALA A 88 -10.97 -41.12 28.33
C ALA A 88 -11.29 -39.95 29.26
N VAL A 89 -10.38 -38.98 29.32
CA VAL A 89 -10.59 -37.70 30.01
C VAL A 89 -11.35 -36.77 29.07
N VAL A 90 -12.55 -36.35 29.46
CA VAL A 90 -13.30 -35.31 28.76
C VAL A 90 -13.45 -34.08 29.64
N TRP A 91 -12.98 -32.93 29.15
CA TRP A 91 -13.13 -31.65 29.83
C TRP A 91 -14.51 -31.07 29.54
N THR A 92 -15.38 -31.01 30.55
CA THR A 92 -16.72 -30.41 30.44
C THR A 92 -16.73 -28.91 30.78
N GLY A 93 -15.61 -28.39 31.26
CA GLY A 93 -15.44 -26.99 31.63
C GLY A 93 -13.98 -26.65 31.96
N PRO A 94 -13.71 -25.41 32.35
CA PRO A 94 -12.35 -24.96 32.63
C PRO A 94 -11.74 -25.61 33.87
N GLN A 95 -12.51 -26.22 34.77
CA GLN A 95 -11.98 -26.96 35.94
C GLN A 95 -12.72 -28.28 36.20
N SER A 96 -13.67 -28.65 35.35
CA SER A 96 -14.43 -29.89 35.47
C SER A 96 -13.98 -30.88 34.40
N MET A 97 -13.69 -32.10 34.85
CA MET A 97 -13.31 -33.21 34.00
C MET A 97 -14.16 -34.43 34.34
N GLU A 98 -14.50 -35.21 33.33
CA GLU A 98 -15.24 -36.46 33.44
C GLU A 98 -14.41 -37.59 32.85
N CYS A 99 -14.30 -38.69 33.60
CA CYS A 99 -13.67 -39.91 33.14
C CYS A 99 -14.74 -40.79 32.47
N LEU A 100 -14.78 -40.79 31.15
CA LEU A 100 -15.69 -41.64 30.39
C LEU A 100 -15.00 -42.95 30.10
N ARG A 101 -15.60 -44.08 30.49
CA ARG A 101 -15.11 -45.40 30.09
C ARG A 101 -15.22 -45.51 28.59
N GLU A 102 -14.09 -45.72 27.90
CA GLU A 102 -14.13 -45.99 26.47
C GLU A 102 -14.87 -47.32 26.28
N LEU A 103 -16.09 -47.25 25.75
CA LEU A 103 -16.81 -48.40 25.26
C LEU A 103 -16.16 -48.80 23.93
N LEU A 104 -15.02 -49.49 24.02
CA LEU A 104 -14.46 -50.31 22.95
C LEU A 104 -15.19 -51.66 22.90
#